data_AF-A0A4W5P792-F1
#
_entry.id   AF-A0A4W5P792-F1
#
_cell.length_a   1.000
_cell.length_b   1.000
_cell.length_c   1.000
_cell.angle_alpha   90.00
_cell.angle_beta   90.00
_cell.angle_gamma   90.00
#
_symmetry.space_group_name_H-M   'P 1'
#
loop_
_entity.id
_entity.type
_entity.pdbx_description
1 polymer ?
#
loop_
_entity_poly.entity_id
_entity_poly.type
_entity_poly.pdbx_seq_one_letter_code
_entity_poly.pdbx_strand_id
1 'polypeptide(L)' 'MSVEKYFKMKKSDCKEALEIYKRFLTRVTKIGEFMKLAETVGVDKNDIPDINYAPSSILESLETHMNSLEGKKG' A
#
# COMPACT_ATOMS: atom_id res chain seq x y z
N MET A 1 4.87 -8.38 -1.95
CA MET A 1 6.14 -7.81 -2.43
C MET A 1 6.93 -7.41 -1.20
N SER A 2 8.14 -7.92 -1.00
CA SER A 2 8.98 -7.45 0.12
C SER A 2 9.62 -6.11 -0.24
N VAL A 3 9.79 -5.25 0.76
CA VAL A 3 10.48 -3.95 0.63
C VAL A 3 11.92 -4.15 0.12
N GLU A 4 12.58 -5.20 0.61
CA GLU A 4 13.92 -5.59 0.15
C GLU A 4 13.99 -5.93 -1.35
N LYS A 5 12.93 -6.56 -1.89
CA LYS A 5 12.87 -6.87 -3.32
C LYS A 5 12.66 -5.60 -4.13
N TYR A 6 11.84 -4.67 -3.65
CA TYR A 6 11.57 -3.39 -4.31
C TYR A 6 12.85 -2.56 -4.48
N PHE A 7 13.69 -2.45 -3.45
CA PHE A 7 14.93 -1.67 -3.52
C PHE A 7 16.00 -2.23 -4.47
N LYS A 8 15.82 -3.45 -4.99
CA LYS A 8 16.70 -4.09 -5.97
C LYS A 8 16.12 -4.08 -7.39
N MET A 9 14.93 -3.55 -7.60
CA MET A 9 14.27 -3.51 -8.91
C MET A 9 14.84 -2.43 -9.82
N LYS A 10 14.72 -2.63 -11.14
CA LYS A 10 14.98 -1.57 -12.11
C LYS A 10 13.88 -0.51 -12.03
N LYS A 11 14.19 0.72 -12.44
CA LYS A 11 13.30 1.88 -12.36
C LYS A 11 11.87 1.63 -12.88
N SER A 12 11.71 0.95 -14.02
CA SER A 12 10.38 0.64 -14.59
C SER A 12 9.54 -0.20 -13.63
N ASP A 13 10.18 -1.20 -13.02
CA ASP A 13 9.54 -2.18 -12.16
C ASP A 13 9.24 -1.55 -10.79
N CYS A 14 10.12 -0.68 -10.27
CA CYS A 14 9.84 0.16 -9.10
C CYS A 14 8.59 1.01 -9.33
N LYS A 15 8.45 1.63 -10.50
CA LYS A 15 7.29 2.48 -10.82
C LYS A 15 5.99 1.67 -10.80
N GLU A 16 5.97 0.52 -11.47
CA GLU A 16 4.81 -0.37 -11.52
C GLU A 16 4.47 -0.92 -10.13
N ALA A 17 5.49 -1.37 -9.39
CA ALA A 17 5.35 -1.87 -8.04
C ALA A 17 4.76 -0.84 -7.06
N LEU A 18 5.23 0.41 -7.14
CA LEU A 18 4.74 1.51 -6.33
C LEU A 18 3.28 1.84 -6.66
N GLU A 19 2.92 1.80 -7.94
CA GLU A 19 1.54 2.01 -8.38
C GLU A 19 0.60 0.92 -7.84
N ILE A 20 1.02 -0.35 -7.92
CA ILE A 20 0.27 -1.48 -7.35
C ILE A 20 0.09 -1.29 -5.84
N TYR A 21 1.15 -0.89 -5.13
CA TYR A 21 1.08 -0.65 -3.69
C TYR A 21 0.11 0.49 -3.34
N LYS A 22 0.16 1.62 -4.05
CA LYS A 22 -0.80 2.73 -3.87
C LYS A 22 -2.24 2.29 -4.11
N ARG A 23 -2.50 1.54 -5.19
CA ARG A 23 -3.83 0.98 -5.49
C ARG A 23 -4.30 0.02 -4.41
N PHE A 24 -3.40 -0.79 -3.85
CA PHE A 24 -3.69 -1.69 -2.73
C PHE A 24 -4.14 -0.89 -1.50
N LEU A 25 -3.42 0.16 -1.11
CA LEU A 25 -3.79 1.01 0.03
C LEU A 25 -5.20 1.57 -0.12
N THR A 26 -5.53 2.14 -1.29
CA THR A 26 -6.89 2.66 -1.55
C THR A 26 -7.97 1.58 -1.41
N ARG A 27 -7.70 0.34 -1.85
CA ARG A 27 -8.65 -0.77 -1.70
C ARG A 27 -8.82 -1.17 -0.23
N VAL A 28 -7.73 -1.21 0.54
CA VAL A 28 -7.77 -1.50 1.99
C VAL A 28 -8.58 -0.44 2.73
N THR A 29 -8.42 0.85 2.40
CA THR A 29 -9.26 1.93 2.96
C THR A 29 -10.74 1.69 2.70
N LYS A 30 -11.11 1.38 1.45
CA LYS A 30 -12.51 1.10 1.08
C LYS A 30 -13.07 -0.13 1.80
N ILE A 31 -12.26 -1.18 1.98
CA ILE A 31 -12.67 -2.35 2.76
C ILE A 31 -12.90 -1.94 4.22
N GLY A 32 -12.06 -1.08 4.80
CA GLY A 32 -12.27 -0.55 6.15
C GLY A 32 -13.54 0.24 6.32
N GLU A 33 -13.86 1.10 5.35
CA GLU A 33 -15.14 1.82 5.33
C GLU A 33 -16.33 0.87 5.19
N PHE A 34 -16.22 -0.13 4.32
CA PHE A 34 -17.26 -1.13 4.13
C PHE A 34 -17.50 -1.99 5.38
N MET A 35 -16.44 -2.41 6.07
CA MET A 35 -16.57 -3.18 7.32
C MET A 35 -17.16 -2.34 8.44
N LYS A 36 -16.81 -1.06 8.55
CA LYS A 36 -17.48 -0.14 9.49
C LYS A 36 -18.98 -0.04 9.21
N LEU A 37 -19.38 0.01 7.94
CA LEU A 37 -20.81 -0.02 7.58
C LEU A 37 -21.45 -1.37 7.96
N ALA A 38 -20.74 -2.48 7.73
CA ALA A 38 -21.19 -3.81 8.11
C ALA A 38 -21.48 -3.93 9.62
N GLU A 39 -20.63 -3.34 10.47
CA GLU A 39 -20.88 -3.26 11.93
C GLU A 39 -22.20 -2.55 12.24
N THR A 40 -22.52 -1.45 11.55
CA THR A 40 -23.75 -0.68 11.81
C THR A 40 -25.03 -1.44 11.47
N VAL A 41 -24.95 -2.45 10.58
CA VAL A 41 -26.09 -3.29 10.19
C VAL A 41 -26.12 -4.64 10.94
N GLY A 42 -25.25 -4.82 11.94
CA GLY A 42 -25.27 -5.96 12.85
C GLY A 42 -24.38 -7.15 12.47
N VAL A 43 -23.38 -6.95 11.60
CA VAL A 43 -22.35 -7.98 11.35
C VAL A 43 -21.46 -8.14 12.59
N ASP A 44 -21.20 -9.39 12.98
CA ASP A 44 -20.39 -9.71 14.15
C ASP A 44 -18.93 -9.28 13.94
N LYS A 45 -18.33 -8.67 14.96
CA LYS A 45 -16.93 -8.19 14.91
C LYS A 45 -15.92 -9.31 14.71
N ASN A 46 -16.25 -10.55 15.09
CA ASN A 46 -15.41 -11.71 14.89
C ASN A 46 -15.36 -12.16 13.41
N ASP A 47 -16.35 -11.75 12.60
CA ASP A 47 -16.37 -11.98 11.14
C ASP A 47 -15.68 -10.85 10.36
N ILE A 48 -15.26 -9.78 11.03
CA ILE A 48 -14.58 -8.64 10.42
C ILE A 48 -13.07 -8.86 10.42
N PRO A 49 -12.43 -8.87 9.23
CA PRO A 49 -10.97 -9.00 9.16
C PRO A 49 -10.29 -7.76 9.75
N ASP A 50 -9.26 -7.98 10.57
CA ASP A 50 -8.39 -6.90 11.04
C ASP A 50 -7.49 -6.42 9.90
N ILE A 51 -7.94 -5.34 9.26
CA ILE A 51 -7.23 -4.65 8.19
C ILE A 51 -6.21 -3.71 8.84
N ASN A 52 -5.10 -4.30 9.25
CA ASN A 52 -3.93 -3.56 9.70
C ASN A 52 -3.51 -2.56 8.62
N TYR A 53 -3.62 -1.28 8.94
CA TYR A 53 -3.17 -0.21 8.04
C TYR A 53 -1.66 -0.31 7.87
N ALA A 54 -1.20 -0.40 6.63
CA ALA A 54 0.22 -0.35 6.36
C ALA A 54 0.77 1.02 6.82
N PRO A 55 1.88 1.05 7.57
CA PRO A 55 2.42 2.29 8.08
C PRO A 55 2.82 3.23 6.93
N SER A 56 2.51 4.52 7.09
CA SER A 56 2.82 5.59 6.13
C SER A 56 4.31 5.67 5.80
N SER A 57 5.17 5.32 6.76
CA SER A 57 6.63 5.26 6.60
C SER A 57 7.09 4.32 5.48
N ILE A 58 6.34 3.24 5.20
CA ILE A 58 6.67 2.33 4.10
C ILE A 58 6.42 3.03 2.77
N LEU A 59 5.25 3.66 2.60
CA LEU A 59 4.94 4.38 1.37
C LEU A 59 5.98 5.47 1.08
N GLU A 60 6.30 6.28 2.09
CA GLU A 60 7.30 7.35 2.00
C GLU A 60 8.68 6.80 1.61
N SER A 61 9.09 5.67 2.18
CA SER A 61 10.35 5.01 1.83
C SER A 61 10.38 4.53 0.37
N LEU A 62 9.27 3.97 -0.13
CA LEU A 62 9.16 3.49 -1.51
C LEU A 62 9.16 4.65 -2.52
N GLU A 63 8.47 5.76 -2.19
CA GLU A 63 8.44 6.98 -2.99
C GLU A 63 9.81 7.67 -3.02
N THR A 64 10.47 7.79 -1.87
CA THR A 64 11.82 8.37 -1.76
C THR A 64 12.81 7.58 -2.61
N HIS A 65 12.77 6.25 -2.55
CA HIS A 65 13.61 5.41 -3.40
C HIS A 65 13.31 5.63 -4.89
N MET A 66 12.04 5.68 -5.30
CA MET A 66 11.66 5.93 -6.69
C MET A 66 12.16 7.30 -7.17
N ASN A 67 11.95 8.35 -6.38
CA ASN A 67 12.43 9.70 -6.70
C ASN A 67 13.96 9.74 -6.87
N SER A 68 14.71 9.00 -6.05
CA SER A 68 16.17 8.88 -6.20
C SER A 68 16.59 8.23 -7.52
N LEU A 69 15.78 7.30 -8.06
CA LEU A 69 15.98 6.68 -9.38
C LEU A 69 15.51 7.60 -10.52
N GLU A 70 14.61 8.54 -10.26
CA GLU A 70 14.18 9.55 -11.23
C GLU A 70 15.16 10.72 -11.38
N GLY A 71 15.78 11.14 -10.27
CA GLY A 71 16.79 12.19 -10.21
C GLY A 71 18.14 11.80 -10.83
N LYS A 72 18.43 10.50 -10.98
CA LYS A 72 19.56 10.01 -11.79
C LYS A 72 19.23 10.11 -13.29
N LYS A 73 19.21 11.34 -13.82
CA LYS A 73 19.30 11.63 -15.25
C LYS A 73 20.70 12.14 -15.54
N GLY A 74 21.52 11.33 -16.22
CA GLY A 74 22.85 11.72 -16.72
C GLY A 74 23.95 11.51 -15.71
#